data_AF-A0A951JGM0-F1
#
_entry.id   AF-A0A951JGM0-F1
#
_cell.length_a   1.000
_cell.length_b   1.000
_cell.length_c   1.000
_cell.angle_alpha   90.00
_cell.angle_beta   90.00
_cell.angle_gamma   90.00
#
_symmetry.space_group_name_H-M   'P 1'
#
loop_
_entity.id
_entity.type
_entity.pdbx_description
1 polymer ?
#
loop_
_entity_poly.entity_id
_entity_poly.type
_entity_poly.pdbx_seq_one_letter_code
_entity_poly.pdbx_strand_id
1 'polypeptide(L)'
;GAPAPGTYDLYAERLGYYAGVATLELQGDQEVVVEFRLEPAALAVDSLEVTARAVRSGLDRVGFTSRSQSGTGHFLTREELLERGRQRDITDALRTVTGVRVESQRFGPDRLLLRRVGTPMDPRPYCHPFLFLDGLPVQPPWEDLVDLEDVAAVEVYPDAGMVPASFASRGQTCGVVVVWSRLQYGGGG
;
A
#
# COMPACT_ATOMS: atom_id res chain seq x y z
N GLY A 1 -9.58 43.34 -33.45
CA GLY A 1 -10.51 44.46 -33.69
C GLY A 1 -11.94 43.99 -33.49
N ALA A 2 -12.73 44.72 -32.72
CA ALA A 2 -14.13 44.39 -32.46
C ALA A 2 -15.02 44.77 -33.66
N PRO A 3 -16.08 44.00 -33.95
CA PRO A 3 -16.96 44.26 -35.09
C PRO A 3 -17.88 45.48 -34.91
N ALA A 4 -18.16 45.92 -33.68
CA ALA A 4 -18.92 47.13 -33.34
C ALA A 4 -18.66 47.59 -31.88
N PRO A 5 -18.98 48.84 -31.50
CA PRO A 5 -19.00 49.23 -30.09
C PRO A 5 -20.00 48.39 -29.29
N GLY A 6 -19.65 47.99 -28.07
CA GLY A 6 -20.52 47.18 -27.21
C GLY A 6 -19.78 46.39 -26.15
N THR A 7 -20.54 45.59 -25.39
CA THR A 7 -20.00 44.70 -24.36
C THR A 7 -19.66 43.33 -24.95
N TYR A 8 -18.47 42.84 -24.63
CA TYR A 8 -17.95 41.56 -25.09
C TYR A 8 -17.47 40.71 -23.91
N ASP A 9 -17.91 39.46 -23.87
CA ASP A 9 -17.33 38.45 -22.97
C ASP A 9 -16.24 37.69 -23.72
N LEU A 10 -15.03 37.73 -23.18
CA LEU A 10 -13.89 36.97 -23.66
C LEU A 10 -13.70 35.74 -22.78
N TYR A 11 -13.60 34.58 -23.42
CA TYR A 11 -13.36 33.30 -22.80
C TYR A 11 -11.98 32.78 -23.18
N ALA A 12 -11.20 32.34 -22.19
CA ALA A 12 -9.92 31.69 -22.40
C ALA A 12 -9.93 30.33 -21.69
N GLU A 13 -9.70 29.27 -22.46
CA GLU A 13 -9.67 27.90 -21.97
C GLU A 13 -8.34 27.22 -22.31
N ARG A 14 -7.84 26.42 -21.36
CA ARG A 14 -6.66 25.57 -21.54
C ARG A 14 -6.83 24.32 -20.68
N LEU A 15 -6.53 23.15 -21.24
CA LEU A 15 -6.58 21.89 -20.50
C LEU A 15 -5.70 21.95 -19.24
N GLY A 16 -6.27 21.57 -18.08
CA GLY A 16 -5.61 21.63 -16.78
C GLY A 16 -5.64 23.01 -16.10
N TYR A 17 -6.46 23.94 -16.57
CA TYR A 17 -6.65 25.28 -16.01
C TYR A 17 -8.14 25.62 -15.87
N TYR A 18 -8.51 26.44 -14.89
CA TYR A 18 -9.86 27.01 -14.82
C TYR A 18 -10.06 28.01 -15.95
N ALA A 19 -11.25 28.02 -16.56
CA ALA A 19 -11.59 28.96 -17.62
C ALA A 19 -11.57 30.40 -17.08
N GLY A 20 -10.88 31.29 -17.79
CA GLY A 20 -10.86 32.71 -17.49
C GLY A 20 -11.96 33.43 -18.26
N VAL A 21 -12.71 34.30 -17.60
CA VAL A 21 -13.73 35.15 -18.22
C VAL A 21 -13.40 36.61 -17.96
N ALA A 22 -13.40 37.43 -19.01
CA ALA A 22 -13.25 38.88 -18.91
C ALA A 22 -14.34 39.57 -19.72
N THR A 23 -15.09 40.47 -19.08
CA THR A 23 -16.08 41.31 -19.75
C THR A 23 -15.46 42.66 -20.06
N LEU A 24 -15.52 43.08 -21.32
CA LEU A 24 -14.98 44.34 -21.81
C LEU A 24 -16.09 45.18 -22.44
N GLU A 25 -16.03 46.49 -22.23
CA GLU A 25 -16.81 47.44 -23.00
C GLU A 25 -15.88 48.11 -24.02
N LEU A 26 -16.16 47.94 -25.31
CA LEU A 26 -15.33 48.46 -26.39
C LEU A 26 -16.05 49.62 -27.07
N GLN A 27 -15.35 50.75 -27.19
CA GLN A 27 -15.79 51.88 -28.01
C GLN A 27 -15.22 51.75 -29.43
N GLY A 28 -15.82 52.44 -30.41
CA GLY A 28 -15.40 52.36 -31.81
C GLY A 28 -13.92 52.70 -31.99
N ASP A 29 -13.20 51.86 -32.73
CA ASP A 29 -11.76 51.95 -33.05
C ASP A 29 -10.78 51.73 -31.87
N GLN A 30 -11.26 51.15 -30.76
CA GLN A 30 -10.40 50.82 -29.62
C GLN A 30 -9.75 49.43 -29.76
N GLU A 31 -8.43 49.36 -29.64
CA GLU A 31 -7.68 48.11 -29.49
C GLU A 31 -7.34 47.87 -28.02
N VAL A 32 -7.75 46.73 -27.48
CA VAL A 32 -7.51 46.33 -26.08
C VAL A 32 -6.81 44.98 -26.07
N VAL A 33 -5.69 44.90 -25.36
CA VAL A 33 -4.96 43.66 -25.12
C VAL A 33 -5.36 43.12 -23.76
N VAL A 34 -5.88 41.88 -23.72
CA VAL A 34 -6.25 41.20 -22.48
C VAL A 34 -5.31 40.03 -22.23
N GLU A 35 -4.63 40.07 -21.09
CA GLU A 35 -3.79 38.98 -20.61
C GLU A 35 -4.58 38.12 -19.62
N PHE A 36 -4.80 36.85 -19.97
CA PHE A 36 -5.42 35.87 -19.08
C PHE A 36 -4.36 35.14 -18.26
N ARG A 37 -4.34 35.37 -16.94
CA ARG A 37 -3.60 34.53 -16.00
C ARG A 37 -4.53 33.44 -15.46
N LEU A 38 -4.53 32.29 -16.12
CA LEU A 38 -5.37 31.17 -15.71
C LEU A 38 -4.77 30.45 -14.49
N GLU A 39 -5.61 30.12 -13.52
CA GLU A 39 -5.23 29.29 -12.38
C GLU A 39 -5.20 27.82 -12.81
N PRO A 40 -4.14 27.06 -12.50
CA PRO A 40 -4.10 25.62 -12.75
C PRO A 40 -5.29 24.93 -12.05
N ALA A 41 -6.12 24.25 -12.83
CA ALA A 41 -7.10 23.33 -12.30
C ALA A 41 -6.33 22.06 -11.94
N ALA A 42 -5.92 21.96 -10.67
CA ALA A 42 -5.41 20.72 -10.15
C ALA A 42 -6.47 19.65 -10.39
N LEU A 43 -6.19 18.71 -11.30
CA LEU A 43 -6.98 17.51 -11.46
C LEU A 43 -6.85 16.73 -10.15
N ALA A 44 -7.74 16.99 -9.20
CA ALA A 44 -7.95 16.15 -8.04
C ALA A 44 -8.68 14.87 -8.50
N VAL A 45 -8.06 14.12 -9.40
CA VAL A 45 -8.39 12.71 -9.54
C VAL A 45 -7.85 12.07 -8.27
N ASP A 46 -8.71 11.36 -7.57
CA ASP A 46 -8.50 10.75 -6.26
C ASP A 46 -7.21 9.89 -6.28
N SER A 47 -6.07 10.51 -5.99
CA SER A 47 -4.74 9.88 -6.10
C SER A 47 -4.61 8.68 -5.17
N LEU A 48 -5.40 8.70 -4.10
CA LEU A 48 -5.59 7.59 -3.17
C LEU A 48 -6.29 6.39 -3.82
N GLU A 49 -7.31 6.60 -4.65
CA GLU A 49 -8.01 5.50 -5.32
C GLU A 49 -7.12 4.85 -6.39
N VAL A 50 -6.35 5.65 -7.14
CA VAL A 50 -5.42 5.16 -8.16
C VAL A 50 -4.30 4.31 -7.52
N THR A 51 -3.71 4.80 -6.43
CA THR A 51 -2.68 4.04 -5.70
C THR A 51 -3.24 2.76 -5.07
N ALA A 52 -4.44 2.80 -4.49
CA ALA A 52 -5.09 1.60 -3.97
C ALA A 52 -5.37 0.55 -5.05
N ARG A 53 -5.80 0.98 -6.25
CA ARG A 53 -6.01 0.09 -7.40
C ARG A 53 -4.70 -0.54 -7.89
N ALA A 54 -3.62 0.25 -7.96
CA ALA A 54 -2.31 -0.24 -8.37
C ALA A 54 -1.75 -1.28 -7.38
N VAL A 55 -1.90 -1.04 -6.06
CA VAL A 55 -1.53 -1.99 -5.01
C VAL A 55 -2.30 -3.31 -5.15
N ARG A 56 -3.64 -3.26 -5.29
CA ARG A 56 -4.46 -4.47 -5.49
C ARG A 56 -4.04 -5.25 -6.74
N SER A 57 -3.84 -4.56 -7.87
CA SER A 57 -3.36 -5.19 -9.10
C SER A 57 -1.97 -5.81 -8.94
N GLY A 58 -1.09 -5.17 -8.17
CA GLY A 58 0.23 -5.70 -7.84
C GLY A 58 0.15 -6.99 -7.03
N LEU A 59 -0.69 -7.01 -6.00
CA LEU A 59 -0.97 -8.19 -5.16
C LEU A 59 -1.55 -9.35 -5.98
N ASP A 60 -2.49 -9.08 -6.89
CA ASP A 60 -3.04 -10.07 -7.82
C ASP A 60 -1.94 -10.71 -8.68
N ARG A 61 -1.04 -9.88 -9.22
CA ARG A 61 0.05 -10.31 -10.11
C ARG A 61 1.05 -11.24 -9.41
N VAL A 62 1.33 -11.03 -8.12
CA VAL A 62 2.20 -11.92 -7.32
C VAL A 62 1.44 -13.08 -6.67
N GLY A 63 0.15 -13.23 -7.00
CA GLY A 63 -0.69 -14.34 -6.57
C GLY A 63 -1.17 -14.26 -5.13
N PHE A 64 -1.03 -13.12 -4.45
CA PHE A 64 -1.53 -12.93 -3.08
C PHE A 64 -3.03 -13.25 -3.01
N THR A 65 -3.82 -12.67 -3.91
CA THR A 65 -5.28 -12.83 -3.92
C THR A 65 -5.69 -14.28 -4.15
N SER A 66 -5.00 -14.98 -5.05
CA SER A 66 -5.25 -16.42 -5.29
C SER A 66 -4.95 -17.26 -4.05
N ARG A 67 -3.85 -16.98 -3.34
CA ARG A 67 -3.51 -17.69 -2.09
C ARG A 67 -4.49 -17.36 -0.97
N SER A 68 -4.87 -16.10 -0.84
CA SER A 68 -5.88 -15.65 0.14
C SER A 68 -7.21 -16.37 -0.06
N GLN A 69 -7.70 -16.47 -1.29
CA GLN A 69 -8.94 -17.18 -1.63
C GLN A 69 -8.87 -18.70 -1.36
N SER A 70 -7.67 -19.30 -1.38
CA SER A 70 -7.51 -20.72 -1.03
C SER A 70 -7.71 -21.01 0.46
N GLY A 71 -7.68 -19.98 1.32
CA GLY A 71 -7.86 -20.10 2.76
C GLY A 71 -6.71 -20.81 3.50
N THR A 72 -5.61 -21.09 2.82
CA THR A 72 -4.45 -21.77 3.41
C THR A 72 -3.54 -20.73 4.06
N GLY A 73 -3.64 -20.55 5.38
CA GLY A 73 -2.89 -19.53 6.13
C GLY A 73 -3.75 -18.34 6.56
N HIS A 74 -3.09 -17.25 6.98
CA HIS A 74 -3.73 -16.00 7.36
C HIS A 74 -3.27 -14.87 6.45
N PHE A 75 -4.22 -14.07 5.98
CA PHE A 75 -3.98 -13.01 5.02
C PHE A 75 -4.52 -11.71 5.61
N LEU A 76 -3.72 -10.66 5.53
CA LEU A 76 -4.09 -9.33 6.00
C LEU A 76 -3.72 -8.32 4.93
N THR A 77 -4.73 -7.69 4.36
CA THR A 77 -4.61 -6.52 3.50
C THR A 77 -4.29 -5.28 4.32
N ARG A 78 -3.86 -4.21 3.66
CA ARG A 78 -3.64 -2.92 4.32
C ARG A 78 -4.90 -2.43 5.03
N GLU A 79 -6.06 -2.58 4.41
CA GLU A 79 -7.34 -2.20 4.98
C GLU A 79 -7.58 -2.96 6.30
N GLU A 80 -7.39 -4.28 6.31
CA GLU A 80 -7.55 -5.10 7.52
C GLU A 80 -6.50 -4.82 8.60
N LEU A 81 -5.28 -4.42 8.22
CA LEU A 81 -4.26 -3.97 9.15
C LEU A 81 -4.70 -2.66 9.82
N LEU A 82 -5.23 -1.69 9.06
CA LEU A 82 -5.70 -0.41 9.60
C LEU A 82 -6.92 -0.55 10.52
N GLU A 83 -7.84 -1.45 10.19
CA GLU A 83 -9.04 -1.71 10.99
C GLU A 83 -8.74 -2.28 12.38
N ARG A 84 -7.57 -2.89 12.57
CA ARG A 84 -7.12 -3.44 13.86
C ARG A 84 -6.67 -2.37 14.87
N GLY A 85 -6.77 -1.07 14.53
CA GLY A 85 -6.48 0.04 15.43
C GLY A 85 -5.09 0.65 15.24
N ARG A 86 -4.60 1.41 16.24
CA ARG A 86 -3.25 1.99 16.21
C ARG A 86 -2.22 0.93 16.64
N GLN A 87 -1.60 0.27 15.68
CA GLN A 87 -0.45 -0.59 15.94
C GLN A 87 0.85 0.21 15.85
N ARG A 88 1.84 -0.19 16.65
CA ARG A 88 3.15 0.48 16.66
C ARG A 88 4.06 -0.02 15.55
N ASP A 89 3.95 -1.30 15.21
CA ASP A 89 4.83 -2.00 14.29
C ASP A 89 4.12 -3.24 13.72
N ILE A 90 4.81 -3.94 12.82
CA ILE A 90 4.29 -5.15 12.16
C ILE A 90 4.04 -6.29 13.16
N THR A 91 4.83 -6.42 14.23
CA THR A 91 4.64 -7.49 15.20
C THR A 91 3.38 -7.29 16.02
N ASP A 92 3.08 -6.04 16.39
CA ASP A 92 1.86 -5.67 17.09
C ASP A 92 0.61 -5.89 16.23
N ALA A 93 0.70 -5.59 14.92
CA ALA A 93 -0.38 -5.86 13.97
C ALA A 93 -0.70 -7.34 13.81
N LEU A 94 0.31 -8.21 13.94
CA LEU A 94 0.15 -9.66 13.81
C LEU A 94 -0.14 -10.36 15.14
N ARG A 95 -0.11 -9.66 16.28
CA ARG A 95 -0.26 -10.23 17.63
C ARG A 95 -1.56 -11.04 17.83
N THR A 96 -2.62 -10.70 17.09
CA THR A 96 -3.94 -11.34 17.18
C THR A 96 -4.17 -12.41 16.11
N VAL A 97 -3.18 -12.67 15.24
CA VAL A 97 -3.24 -13.75 14.25
C VAL A 97 -3.06 -15.09 14.96
N THR A 98 -3.90 -16.07 14.60
CA THR A 98 -3.83 -17.40 15.22
C THR A 98 -2.48 -18.06 14.91
N GLY A 99 -1.85 -18.64 15.92
CA GLY A 99 -0.53 -19.25 15.78
C GLY A 99 0.64 -18.26 15.84
N VAL A 100 0.38 -16.95 15.92
CA VAL A 100 1.41 -15.93 16.19
C VAL A 100 1.57 -15.73 17.70
N ARG A 101 2.81 -15.58 18.16
CA ARG A 101 3.14 -15.12 19.51
C ARG A 101 4.19 -14.02 19.41
N VAL A 102 3.94 -12.92 20.12
CA VAL A 102 4.86 -11.79 20.17
C VAL A 102 5.52 -11.76 21.54
N GLU A 103 6.86 -11.84 21.56
CA GLU A 103 7.67 -11.77 22.77
C GLU A 103 8.33 -10.41 22.88
N SER A 104 7.88 -9.60 23.84
CA SER A 104 8.49 -8.30 24.07
C SER A 104 9.93 -8.42 24.56
N GLN A 105 10.82 -7.66 23.93
CA GLN A 105 12.23 -7.64 24.27
C GLN A 105 12.53 -6.49 25.23
N ARG A 106 13.51 -6.67 26.11
CA ARG A 106 13.96 -5.59 27.02
C ARG A 106 14.68 -4.47 26.27
N PHE A 107 15.30 -4.82 25.15
CA PHE A 107 16.00 -3.92 24.23
C PHE A 107 15.76 -4.41 22.80
N GLY A 108 15.49 -3.49 21.87
CA GLY A 108 15.17 -3.81 20.47
C GLY A 108 13.69 -4.12 20.22
N PRO A 109 13.33 -4.51 18.98
CA PRO A 109 11.95 -4.80 18.60
C PRO A 109 11.42 -6.03 19.32
N ASP A 110 10.10 -6.07 19.47
CA ASP A 110 9.38 -7.29 19.86
C ASP A 110 9.68 -8.40 18.83
N ARG A 111 9.76 -9.66 19.29
CA ARG A 111 10.01 -10.81 18.42
C ARG A 111 8.73 -11.48 18.01
N LEU A 112 8.57 -11.74 16.72
CA LEU A 112 7.46 -12.53 16.20
C LEU A 112 7.85 -14.01 16.10
N LEU A 113 7.07 -14.86 16.76
CA LEU A 113 7.23 -16.31 16.75
C LEU A 113 5.97 -16.97 16.19
N LEU A 114 6.15 -18.07 15.48
CA LEU A 114 5.05 -18.93 15.05
C LEU A 114 5.00 -20.20 15.90
N ARG A 115 3.78 -20.67 16.16
CA ARG A 115 3.54 -21.95 16.82
C ARG A 115 3.89 -23.08 15.86
N ARG A 116 4.81 -23.95 16.25
CA ARG A 116 5.13 -25.15 15.48
C ARG A 116 3.96 -26.14 15.57
N VAL A 117 3.51 -26.63 14.42
CA VAL A 117 2.54 -27.71 14.31
C VAL A 117 3.29 -29.05 14.22
N GLY A 118 2.81 -30.09 14.92
CA GLY A 118 3.25 -31.47 14.65
C GLY A 118 3.87 -32.28 15.81
N THR A 119 4.07 -31.72 17.00
CA THR A 119 4.59 -32.50 18.14
C THR A 119 3.97 -32.04 19.47
N PRO A 120 2.98 -32.77 20.03
CA PRO A 120 2.36 -32.46 21.32
C PRO A 120 3.33 -32.36 22.50
N MET A 121 4.55 -32.90 22.33
CA MET A 121 5.65 -32.87 23.31
C MET A 121 6.84 -32.02 22.84
N ASP A 122 6.69 -31.07 21.90
CA ASP A 122 7.80 -30.18 21.55
C ASP A 122 8.19 -29.33 22.77
N PRO A 123 9.42 -29.44 23.30
CA PRO A 123 9.89 -28.54 24.36
C PRO A 123 9.99 -27.08 23.89
N ARG A 124 9.94 -26.82 22.58
CA ARG A 124 9.96 -25.48 21.96
C ARG A 124 8.76 -25.32 21.02
N PRO A 125 7.54 -25.12 21.55
CA PRO A 125 6.31 -25.04 20.75
C PRO A 125 6.23 -23.79 19.86
N TYR A 126 7.19 -22.88 19.98
CA TYR A 126 7.30 -21.67 19.17
C TYR A 126 8.72 -21.53 18.62
N CYS A 127 8.84 -20.93 17.45
CA CYS A 127 10.10 -20.72 16.76
C CYS A 127 10.04 -19.44 15.91
N HIS A 128 11.19 -19.02 15.37
CA HIS A 128 11.25 -17.85 14.47
C HIS A 128 10.83 -18.27 13.05
N PRO A 129 9.89 -17.55 12.43
CA PRO A 129 9.50 -17.82 11.05
C PRO A 129 10.60 -17.40 10.07
N PHE A 130 10.53 -17.97 8.87
CA PHE A 130 11.23 -17.40 7.73
C PHE A 130 10.44 -16.19 7.22
N LEU A 131 11.12 -15.09 6.95
CA LEU A 131 10.51 -13.91 6.32
C LEU A 131 10.81 -13.88 4.83
N PHE A 132 9.80 -13.56 4.04
CA PHE A 132 9.96 -13.05 2.70
C PHE A 132 9.44 -11.60 2.64
N LEU A 133 10.24 -10.69 2.11
CA LEU A 133 9.80 -9.34 1.73
C LEU A 133 9.75 -9.30 0.21
N ASP A 134 8.59 -9.03 -0.36
CA ASP A 134 8.43 -8.89 -1.81
C ASP A 134 8.83 -10.15 -2.59
N GLY A 135 8.61 -11.31 -1.96
CA GLY A 135 8.99 -12.62 -2.49
C GLY A 135 10.47 -12.97 -2.36
N LEU A 136 11.29 -12.10 -1.76
CA LEU A 136 12.71 -12.33 -1.52
C LEU A 136 12.94 -12.72 -0.06
N PRO A 137 13.78 -13.74 0.23
CA PRO A 137 14.03 -14.17 1.60
C PRO A 137 14.85 -13.11 2.35
N VAL A 138 14.44 -12.81 3.59
CA VAL A 138 15.11 -11.87 4.48
C VAL A 138 15.66 -12.61 5.69
N GLN A 139 16.90 -12.29 6.06
CA GLN A 139 17.54 -12.88 7.24
C GLN A 139 17.05 -12.17 8.52
N PRO A 140 16.81 -12.90 9.62
CA PRO A 140 16.48 -12.29 10.90
C PRO A 140 17.69 -11.56 11.52
N PRO A 141 17.48 -10.56 12.39
CA PRO A 141 16.18 -9.97 12.75
C PRO A 141 15.64 -9.10 11.61
N TRP A 142 14.32 -9.07 11.46
CA TRP A 142 13.65 -8.35 10.37
C TRP A 142 12.52 -7.44 10.85
N GLU A 143 12.21 -7.49 12.15
CA GLU A 143 11.09 -6.79 12.77
C GLU A 143 11.24 -5.26 12.64
N ASP A 144 12.48 -4.75 12.56
CA ASP A 144 12.79 -3.33 12.32
C ASP A 144 12.94 -2.99 10.82
N LEU A 145 12.96 -3.97 9.92
CA LEU A 145 13.16 -3.75 8.48
C LEU A 145 11.86 -3.41 7.74
N VAL A 146 10.73 -3.62 8.39
CA VAL A 146 9.39 -3.49 7.80
C VAL A 146 8.62 -2.40 8.55
N ASP A 147 8.56 -1.22 7.95
CA ASP A 147 7.65 -0.18 8.40
C ASP A 147 6.20 -0.54 8.05
N LEU A 148 5.34 -0.59 9.07
CA LEU A 148 3.93 -0.94 8.90
C LEU A 148 3.22 -0.01 7.88
N GLU A 149 3.66 1.24 7.79
CA GLU A 149 3.12 2.22 6.83
C GLU A 149 3.42 1.89 5.37
N ASP A 150 4.44 1.09 5.10
CA ASP A 150 4.82 0.65 3.75
C ASP A 150 4.27 -0.72 3.40
N VAL A 151 3.55 -1.39 4.32
CA VAL A 151 2.97 -2.70 4.06
C VAL A 151 1.68 -2.58 3.22
N ALA A 152 1.64 -3.30 2.11
CA ALA A 152 0.45 -3.51 1.28
C ALA A 152 -0.38 -4.70 1.76
N ALA A 153 0.29 -5.80 2.11
CA ALA A 153 -0.35 -6.99 2.65
C ALA A 153 0.65 -7.89 3.38
N VAL A 154 0.13 -8.79 4.20
CA VAL A 154 0.89 -9.82 4.91
C VAL A 154 0.23 -11.18 4.72
N GLU A 155 1.04 -12.20 4.52
CA GLU A 155 0.64 -13.61 4.57
C GLU A 155 1.37 -14.28 5.75
N VAL A 156 0.65 -15.02 6.57
CA VAL A 156 1.22 -15.79 7.69
C VAL A 156 0.83 -17.25 7.51
N TYR A 157 1.84 -18.12 7.46
CA TYR A 157 1.71 -19.57 7.35
C TYR A 157 2.35 -20.22 8.58
N PRO A 158 1.60 -20.43 9.68
CA PRO A 158 2.13 -21.03 10.91
C PRO A 158 2.55 -22.49 10.77
N ASP A 159 1.97 -23.20 9.80
CA ASP A 159 2.27 -24.59 9.50
C ASP A 159 3.16 -24.69 8.27
N ALA A 160 4.32 -25.35 8.39
CA ALA A 160 5.23 -25.60 7.29
C ALA A 160 4.56 -26.41 6.16
N GLY A 161 3.58 -27.27 6.47
CA GLY A 161 2.82 -28.02 5.46
C GLY A 161 1.85 -27.17 4.65
N MET A 162 1.53 -25.96 5.12
CA MET A 162 0.65 -24.99 4.44
C MET A 162 1.44 -23.96 3.63
N VAL A 163 2.77 -23.97 3.70
CA VAL A 163 3.60 -22.98 3.00
C VAL A 163 3.55 -23.24 1.49
N PRO A 164 3.23 -22.21 0.67
CA PRO A 164 3.26 -22.33 -0.78
C PRO A 164 4.64 -22.70 -1.31
N ALA A 165 4.69 -23.46 -2.40
CA ALA A 165 5.94 -23.93 -3.00
C ALA A 165 6.92 -22.79 -3.36
N SER A 166 6.41 -21.58 -3.67
CA SER A 166 7.21 -20.38 -3.94
C SER A 166 8.00 -19.87 -2.73
N PHE A 167 7.59 -20.24 -1.50
CA PHE A 167 8.22 -19.82 -0.25
C PHE A 167 8.79 -20.99 0.55
N ALA A 168 8.69 -22.20 0.00
CA ALA A 168 9.24 -23.41 0.59
C ALA A 168 10.78 -23.33 0.56
N SER A 169 11.39 -23.44 1.74
CA SER A 169 12.84 -23.49 1.90
C SER A 169 13.28 -24.80 2.54
N ARG A 170 14.47 -25.30 2.16
CA ARG A 170 15.02 -26.52 2.79
C ARG A 170 15.23 -26.28 4.28
N GLY A 171 14.74 -27.19 5.12
CA GLY A 171 14.87 -27.09 6.58
C GLY A 171 13.89 -26.11 7.25
N GLN A 172 12.94 -25.55 6.50
CA GLN A 172 11.87 -24.72 7.06
C GLN A 172 10.92 -25.58 7.91
N THR A 173 10.93 -25.36 9.22
CA THR A 173 10.14 -26.14 10.20
C THR A 173 9.27 -25.27 11.11
N CYS A 174 9.24 -23.95 10.88
CA CYS A 174 8.56 -22.98 11.73
C CYS A 174 7.36 -22.29 11.08
N GLY A 175 7.26 -22.38 9.75
CA GLY A 175 6.33 -21.55 8.98
C GLY A 175 6.98 -20.29 8.42
N VAL A 176 6.16 -19.48 7.75
CA VAL A 176 6.58 -18.33 6.95
C VAL A 176 5.72 -17.11 7.25
N VAL A 177 6.36 -15.95 7.26
CA VAL A 177 5.69 -14.66 7.09
C VAL A 177 6.12 -14.08 5.75
N VAL A 178 5.17 -13.64 4.93
CA VAL A 178 5.43 -12.92 3.68
C VAL A 178 4.86 -11.52 3.82
N VAL A 179 5.68 -10.52 3.57
CA VAL A 179 5.29 -9.11 3.55
C VAL A 179 5.38 -8.61 2.12
N TRP A 180 4.33 -7.92 1.69
CA TRP A 180 4.29 -7.22 0.41
C TRP A 180 4.33 -5.72 0.66
N SER A 181 5.30 -5.02 0.08
CA SER A 181 5.44 -3.57 0.18
C SER A 181 4.49 -2.84 -0.77
N ARG A 182 4.05 -1.64 -0.38
CA ARG A 182 3.30 -0.70 -1.23
C ARG A 182 4.20 -0.05 -2.28
N LEU A 183 5.47 0.21 -1.97
CA LEU A 183 6.36 1.01 -2.82
C LEU A 183 6.58 0.36 -4.20
N GLN A 184 6.72 -0.96 -4.26
CA GLN A 184 6.86 -1.68 -5.53
C GLN A 184 5.58 -1.70 -6.39
N TYR A 185 4.41 -1.37 -5.82
CA TYR A 185 3.11 -1.45 -6.51
C TYR A 185 2.35 -0.13 -6.59
N GLY A 186 2.75 0.88 -5.82
CA GLY A 186 2.09 2.19 -5.72
C GLY A 186 2.92 3.35 -6.30
N GLY A 187 4.17 3.10 -6.71
CA GLY A 187 5.01 4.11 -7.37
C GLY A 187 4.60 4.31 -8.83
N GLY A 188 3.65 5.21 -9.09
CA GLY A 188 3.50 5.83 -10.40
C GLY A 188 4.62 6.83 -10.61
N GLY A 189 5.37 6.69 -11.72
CA GLY A 189 6.26 7.74 -12.23
C GLY A 189 5.47 8.92 -12.79
#